data_AF-A0A812ZB44-F1
#
_entry.id   AF-A0A812ZB44-F1
#
_cell.length_a   1.000
_cell.length_b   1.000
_cell.length_c   1.000
_cell.angle_alpha   90.00
_cell.angle_beta   90.00
_cell.angle_gamma   90.00
#
_symmetry.space_group_name_H-M   'P 1'
#
loop_
_entity.id
_entity.type
_entity.pdbx_description
1 polymer ?
#
loop_
_entity_poly.entity_id
_entity_poly.type
_entity_poly.pdbx_seq_one_letter_code
_entity_poly.pdbx_strand_id
1 'polypeptide(L)'
;MARLGVKRRAFEPYGTACVRKCKDYVAGRLAGTADAQSGPVPIPAAVLLQVVGVGAVMAMALLQMGYMAWVQYNALRMLAVAMLRPIEPLFKLAGSPLPADVLDFAMPRIIATFYMAWVCCGVYLVWLLRSVLHGYRRMFREFSLGRRYHGQDLVRAVGPSVFHAQWATYTCGALIGNAAMALVLFMFVLWLLFLVLSLPQFWEAQWALRNWWILYGLLYVTRWSIFRWVIPQRVVTADGSVLRRRVWDLVFPTLTLLNFVLGATSGIIRSLVIAPYLLIHFFRIDITYLPSDLCDWDWSFQPFVSLVMHSQRRLNPILLATVAELAKKPSQEPPAAPAQLNATVEEEQEMGYMETAVQGGHPLREGLPMPTQCPPTRARTAPGPQSLRARQRWQLALILARNPSLRRLRKGTGRADSAPGCLQRPDQEEPPEPRQPLMPLQLPGLPPRRLESSNTFWSPLNSWTRARTAMLSDIGGPSPGRLPVREVSEA
;
A
#
# COMPACT_ATOMS: atom_id res chain seq x y z
N MET A 1 -36.46 26.62 8.28
CA MET A 1 -35.59 27.46 7.41
C MET A 1 -35.61 26.87 6.01
N ALA A 2 -36.63 27.14 5.20
CA ALA A 2 -36.77 28.32 4.35
C ALA A 2 -35.71 28.39 3.23
N ARG A 3 -36.18 28.00 2.03
CA ARG A 3 -35.73 28.32 0.67
C ARG A 3 -34.50 29.24 0.55
N LEU A 4 -33.41 28.70 0.01
CA LEU A 4 -32.41 29.48 -0.74
C LEU A 4 -32.23 28.84 -2.13
N GLY A 5 -32.90 29.46 -3.10
CA GLY A 5 -32.67 29.22 -4.52
C GLY A 5 -31.34 29.83 -4.93
N VAL A 6 -30.28 29.02 -4.95
CA VAL A 6 -28.97 29.43 -5.48
C VAL A 6 -28.98 29.25 -6.99
N LYS A 7 -28.97 30.39 -7.71
CA LYS A 7 -28.87 30.47 -9.17
C LYS A 7 -27.60 29.80 -9.68
N ARG A 8 -27.78 28.80 -10.55
CA ARG A 8 -26.77 27.94 -11.18
C ARG A 8 -25.94 28.62 -12.29
N ARG A 9 -25.63 29.93 -12.19
CA ARG A 9 -24.98 30.71 -13.27
C ARG A 9 -23.61 31.32 -12.94
N ALA A 10 -22.94 30.91 -11.86
CA ALA A 10 -21.66 31.51 -11.45
C ALA A 10 -20.41 30.63 -11.66
N PHE A 11 -20.51 29.43 -12.26
CA PHE A 11 -19.38 28.49 -12.34
C PHE A 11 -18.68 28.39 -13.71
N GLU A 12 -19.15 29.09 -14.75
CA GLU A 12 -18.51 29.04 -16.08
C GLU A 12 -17.12 29.72 -16.19
N PRO A 13 -16.77 30.81 -15.49
CA PRO A 13 -15.46 31.45 -15.69
C PRO A 13 -14.29 30.71 -15.01
N TYR A 14 -14.56 29.79 -14.07
CA TYR A 14 -13.52 28.99 -13.42
C TYR A 14 -13.02 27.81 -14.27
N GLY A 15 -13.85 27.32 -15.20
CA GLY A 15 -13.49 26.20 -16.08
C GLY A 15 -12.40 26.59 -17.08
N THR A 16 -12.50 27.76 -17.71
CA THR A 16 -11.56 28.20 -18.74
C THR A 16 -10.21 28.64 -18.17
N ALA A 17 -10.20 29.30 -17.00
CA ALA A 17 -8.97 29.66 -16.30
C ALA A 17 -8.21 28.42 -15.78
N CYS A 18 -8.93 27.39 -15.33
CA CYS A 18 -8.35 26.11 -14.92
C CYS A 18 -7.75 25.37 -16.12
N VAL A 19 -8.45 25.34 -17.26
CA VAL A 19 -7.96 24.73 -18.51
C VAL A 19 -6.71 25.46 -19.03
N ARG A 20 -6.66 26.80 -18.97
CA ARG A 20 -5.47 27.58 -19.39
C ARG A 20 -4.27 27.30 -18.49
N LYS A 21 -4.43 27.34 -17.17
CA LYS A 21 -3.36 26.97 -16.22
C LYS A 21 -2.92 25.52 -16.36
N CYS A 22 -3.84 24.60 -16.66
CA CYS A 22 -3.48 23.21 -16.96
C CYS A 22 -2.70 23.09 -18.26
N LYS A 23 -3.09 23.84 -19.31
CA LYS A 23 -2.39 23.87 -20.60
C LYS A 23 -0.96 24.41 -20.45
N ASP A 24 -0.78 25.50 -19.71
CA ASP A 24 0.53 26.11 -19.48
C ASP A 24 1.43 25.23 -18.58
N TYR A 25 0.85 24.62 -17.53
CA TYR A 25 1.57 23.66 -16.68
C TYR A 25 1.98 22.40 -17.45
N VAL A 26 1.12 21.90 -18.33
CA VAL A 26 1.39 20.72 -19.17
C VAL A 26 2.41 21.04 -20.27
N ALA A 27 2.33 22.22 -20.90
CA ALA A 27 3.29 22.67 -21.91
C ALA A 27 4.69 22.87 -21.31
N GLY A 28 4.80 23.50 -20.13
CA GLY A 28 6.08 23.66 -19.44
C GLY A 28 6.72 22.33 -18.99
N ARG A 29 5.90 21.30 -18.71
CA ARG A 29 6.40 19.97 -18.32
C ARG A 29 6.74 19.07 -19.51
N LEU A 30 5.94 19.10 -20.57
CA LEU A 30 6.17 18.29 -21.78
C LEU A 30 7.45 18.71 -22.52
N ALA A 31 7.81 19.99 -22.46
CA ALA A 31 9.08 20.49 -22.99
C ALA A 31 10.32 19.87 -22.29
N GLY A 32 10.17 19.36 -21.06
CA GLY A 32 11.26 18.73 -20.30
C GLY A 32 11.24 17.20 -20.26
N THR A 33 10.22 16.52 -20.82
CA THR A 33 10.03 15.06 -20.64
C THR A 33 9.96 14.24 -21.93
N ALA A 34 10.19 14.85 -23.11
CA ALA A 34 10.03 14.17 -24.39
C ALA A 34 10.93 12.94 -24.60
N ASP A 35 12.06 12.84 -23.89
CA ASP A 35 13.02 11.73 -24.03
C ASP A 35 12.86 10.58 -23.00
N ALA A 36 11.91 10.66 -22.06
CA ALA A 36 11.74 9.67 -21.01
C ALA A 36 10.78 8.53 -21.43
N GLN A 37 11.11 7.77 -22.48
CA GLN A 37 10.35 6.58 -22.87
C GLN A 37 10.74 5.35 -22.01
N SER A 38 9.74 4.73 -21.37
CA SER A 38 9.76 3.40 -20.72
C SER A 38 10.50 3.23 -19.37
N GLY A 39 10.89 4.33 -18.72
CA GLY A 39 11.49 4.27 -17.37
C GLY A 39 10.49 3.92 -16.25
N PRO A 40 10.99 3.47 -15.07
CA PRO A 40 10.16 3.29 -13.87
C PRO A 40 9.37 4.56 -13.55
N VAL A 41 8.11 4.40 -13.12
CA VAL A 41 7.21 5.53 -12.77
C VAL A 41 7.99 6.55 -11.95
N PRO A 42 8.20 7.79 -12.46
CA PRO A 42 9.04 8.76 -11.78
C PRO A 42 8.43 9.02 -10.42
N ILE A 43 9.16 8.69 -9.36
CA ILE A 43 8.83 9.19 -8.02
C ILE A 43 8.79 10.71 -8.18
N PRO A 44 7.71 11.40 -7.79
CA PRO A 44 7.67 12.85 -7.87
C PRO A 44 8.92 13.39 -7.19
N ALA A 45 9.70 14.25 -7.86
CA ALA A 45 10.95 14.79 -7.30
C ALA A 45 10.73 15.38 -5.90
N ALA A 46 9.53 15.92 -5.63
CA ALA A 46 9.10 16.37 -4.31
C ALA A 46 9.10 15.27 -3.24
N VAL A 47 8.64 14.05 -3.55
CA VAL A 47 8.65 12.91 -2.60
C VAL A 47 10.08 12.45 -2.36
N LEU A 48 10.92 12.40 -3.40
CA LEU A 48 12.33 12.06 -3.24
C LEU A 48 13.07 13.10 -2.39
N LEU A 49 12.86 14.39 -2.68
CA LEU A 49 13.44 15.50 -1.93
C LEU A 49 12.99 15.49 -0.47
N GLN A 50 11.71 15.19 -0.21
CA GLN A 50 11.21 15.00 1.15
C GLN A 50 11.91 13.84 1.83
N VAL A 51 12.00 12.66 1.21
CA VAL A 51 12.66 11.49 1.82
C VAL A 51 14.15 11.74 2.07
N VAL A 52 14.85 12.39 1.16
CA VAL A 52 16.27 12.77 1.32
C VAL A 52 16.41 13.82 2.44
N GLY A 53 15.56 14.84 2.47
CA GLY A 53 15.55 15.86 3.51
C GLY A 53 15.28 15.27 4.89
N VAL A 54 14.30 14.38 5.01
CA VAL A 54 14.01 13.63 6.24
C VAL A 54 15.21 12.77 6.63
N GLY A 55 15.82 12.06 5.69
CA GLY A 55 17.02 11.28 5.95
C GLY A 55 18.18 12.12 6.50
N ALA A 56 18.42 13.30 5.94
CA ALA A 56 19.46 14.22 6.39
C ALA A 56 19.17 14.78 7.80
N VAL A 57 17.94 15.21 8.06
CA VAL A 57 17.52 15.70 9.39
C VAL A 57 17.64 14.60 10.44
N MET A 58 17.24 13.38 10.10
CA MET A 58 17.34 12.23 11.00
C MET A 58 18.80 11.82 11.24
N ALA A 59 19.67 11.89 10.23
CA ALA A 59 21.10 11.64 10.39
C ALA A 59 21.75 12.69 11.32
N MET A 60 21.41 13.97 11.15
CA MET A 60 21.85 15.03 12.06
C MET A 60 21.34 14.81 13.48
N ALA A 61 20.07 14.43 13.65
CA ALA A 61 19.50 14.12 14.96
C ALA A 61 20.21 12.91 15.60
N LEU A 62 20.53 11.86 14.84
CA LEU A 62 21.29 10.71 15.31
C LEU A 62 22.69 11.10 15.77
N LEU A 63 23.39 11.95 15.02
CA LEU A 63 24.70 12.48 15.38
C LEU A 63 24.63 13.31 16.66
N GLN A 64 23.64 14.21 16.76
CA GLN A 64 23.45 15.05 17.94
C GLN A 64 23.07 14.23 19.18
N MET A 65 22.19 13.23 19.04
CA MET A 65 21.86 12.32 20.14
C MET A 65 23.07 11.48 20.57
N GLY A 66 23.87 10.99 19.61
CA GLY A 66 25.11 10.28 19.90
C GLY A 66 26.11 11.15 20.68
N TYR A 67 26.25 12.42 20.28
CA TYR A 67 27.07 13.40 20.98
C TYR A 67 26.55 13.69 22.39
N MET A 68 25.25 13.95 22.55
CA MET A 68 24.65 14.22 23.86
C MET A 68 24.74 13.02 24.81
N ALA A 69 24.53 11.81 24.30
CA ALA A 69 24.71 10.59 25.09
C ALA A 69 26.16 10.42 25.57
N TRP A 70 27.14 10.74 24.72
CA TRP A 70 28.55 10.73 25.09
C TRP A 70 28.88 11.79 26.17
N VAL A 71 28.32 13.00 26.06
CA VAL A 71 28.49 14.05 27.07
C VAL A 71 27.86 13.66 28.41
N GLN A 72 26.60 13.21 28.40
CA GLN A 72 25.89 12.76 29.61
C GLN A 72 26.60 11.57 30.26
N TYR A 73 27.13 10.66 29.46
CA TYR A 73 27.95 9.54 29.95
C TYR A 73 29.20 10.02 30.69
N ASN A 74 29.97 10.94 30.10
CA ASN A 74 31.16 11.47 30.76
C ASN A 74 30.81 12.21 32.06
N ALA A 75 29.70 12.94 32.08
CA ALA A 75 29.20 13.59 33.29
C ALA A 75 28.81 12.57 34.37
N LEU A 76 28.07 11.52 34.01
CA LEU A 76 27.68 10.45 34.94
C LEU A 76 28.89 9.68 35.47
N ARG A 77 29.89 9.41 34.63
CA ARG A 77 31.14 8.78 35.06
C ARG A 77 31.88 9.66 36.08
N MET A 78 32.00 10.95 35.81
CA MET A 78 32.62 11.91 36.74
C MET A 78 31.84 12.00 38.06
N LEU A 79 30.51 12.02 37.99
CA LEU A 79 29.64 12.04 39.17
C LEU A 79 29.79 10.74 39.99
N ALA A 80 29.78 9.58 39.34
CA ALA A 80 29.93 8.29 40.00
C ALA A 80 31.29 8.19 40.70
N VAL A 81 32.38 8.59 40.02
CA VAL A 81 33.72 8.65 40.62
C VAL A 81 33.75 9.62 41.81
N ALA A 82 33.14 10.80 41.68
CA ALA A 82 33.08 11.77 42.77
C ALA A 82 32.29 11.27 43.99
N MET A 83 31.18 10.56 43.77
CA MET A 83 30.33 9.98 44.83
C MET A 83 30.96 8.75 45.50
N LEU A 84 31.73 7.95 44.77
CA LEU A 84 32.37 6.73 45.29
C LEU A 84 33.64 7.04 46.09
N ARG A 85 34.35 8.12 45.75
CA ARG A 85 35.60 8.55 46.41
C ARG A 85 35.50 8.70 47.94
N PRO A 86 34.44 9.30 48.54
CA PRO A 86 34.32 9.39 50.00
C PRO A 86 33.98 8.07 50.70
N ILE A 87 33.46 7.07 49.98
CA ILE A 87 33.00 5.78 50.55
C ILE A 87 34.08 4.69 50.46
N GLU A 88 35.09 4.89 49.60
CA GLU A 88 36.27 4.04 49.46
C GLU A 88 36.91 3.55 50.79
N PRO A 89 37.15 4.38 51.82
CA PRO A 89 37.74 3.90 53.07
C PRO A 89 36.83 2.92 53.85
N LEU A 90 35.50 3.06 53.75
CA LEU A 90 34.54 2.14 54.40
C LEU A 90 34.57 0.75 53.75
N PHE A 91 34.69 0.68 52.42
CA PHE A 91 34.83 -0.58 51.70
C PHE A 91 36.17 -1.27 51.98
N LYS A 92 37.27 -0.51 52.12
CA LYS A 92 38.57 -1.05 52.54
C LYS A 92 38.52 -1.66 53.94
N LEU A 93 37.74 -1.08 54.86
CA LEU A 93 37.50 -1.65 56.18
C LEU A 93 36.66 -2.93 56.16
N ALA A 94 35.72 -3.06 55.22
CA ALA A 94 34.85 -4.22 55.10
C ALA A 94 35.50 -5.43 54.40
N GLY A 95 36.70 -5.28 53.83
CA GLY A 95 37.38 -6.35 53.07
C GLY A 95 36.67 -6.75 51.76
N SER A 96 35.60 -6.05 51.38
CA SER A 96 34.89 -6.25 50.13
C SER A 96 35.62 -5.55 48.97
N PRO A 97 35.64 -6.13 47.75
CA PRO A 97 36.24 -5.49 46.59
C PRO A 97 35.61 -4.12 46.33
N LEU A 98 36.44 -3.16 45.92
CA LEU A 98 36.02 -1.78 45.75
C LEU A 98 34.92 -1.67 44.68
N PRO A 99 33.88 -0.86 44.90
CA PRO A 99 32.87 -0.58 43.88
C PRO A 99 33.45 0.06 42.61
N ALA A 100 34.67 0.60 42.66
CA ALA A 100 35.41 1.06 41.49
C ALA A 100 35.69 -0.07 40.49
N ASP A 101 36.09 -1.26 40.96
CA ASP A 101 36.38 -2.42 40.09
C ASP A 101 35.10 -2.94 39.42
N VAL A 102 33.97 -2.89 40.14
CA VAL A 102 32.65 -3.25 39.61
C VAL A 102 32.19 -2.25 38.55
N LEU A 103 32.42 -0.95 38.78
CA LEU A 103 32.07 0.10 37.83
C LEU A 103 32.94 0.02 36.56
N ASP A 104 34.24 -0.21 36.70
CA ASP A 104 35.17 -0.37 35.58
C ASP A 104 34.86 -1.62 34.75
N PHE A 105 34.28 -2.66 35.36
CA PHE A 105 33.81 -3.85 34.64
C PHE A 105 32.46 -3.64 33.95
N ALA A 106 31.52 -2.93 34.58
CA ALA A 106 30.16 -2.74 34.06
C ALA A 106 30.10 -1.68 32.95
N MET A 107 30.89 -0.61 33.06
CA MET A 107 30.81 0.53 32.15
C MET A 107 31.12 0.19 30.67
N PRO A 108 32.19 -0.54 30.33
CA PRO A 108 32.46 -0.93 28.94
C PRO A 108 31.31 -1.73 28.31
N ARG A 109 30.61 -2.56 29.10
CA ARG A 109 29.46 -3.34 28.63
C ARG A 109 28.25 -2.45 28.34
N ILE A 110 27.94 -1.52 29.24
CA ILE A 110 26.84 -0.56 29.03
C ILE A 110 27.11 0.31 27.80
N ILE A 111 28.35 0.73 27.58
CA ILE A 111 28.77 1.49 26.40
C ILE A 111 28.61 0.66 25.13
N ALA A 112 29.13 -0.57 25.12
CA ALA A 112 29.04 -1.45 23.97
C ALA A 112 27.58 -1.73 23.59
N THR A 113 26.72 -2.01 24.57
CA THR A 113 25.29 -2.27 24.35
C THR A 113 24.56 -1.03 23.81
N PHE A 114 24.91 0.17 24.27
CA PHE A 114 24.39 1.43 23.73
C PHE A 114 24.81 1.66 22.27
N TYR A 115 26.10 1.49 21.93
CA TYR A 115 26.57 1.62 20.55
C TYR A 115 25.92 0.60 19.61
N MET A 116 25.75 -0.65 20.07
CA MET A 116 25.04 -1.67 19.29
C MET A 116 23.58 -1.29 19.03
N ALA A 117 22.87 -0.78 20.05
CA ALA A 117 21.52 -0.25 19.89
C ALA A 117 21.46 0.88 18.86
N TRP A 118 22.44 1.78 18.89
CA TRP A 118 22.53 2.91 17.95
C TRP A 118 22.74 2.45 16.50
N VAL A 119 23.67 1.51 16.26
CA VAL A 119 23.91 0.92 14.92
C VAL A 119 22.65 0.22 14.41
N CYS A 120 22.00 -0.60 15.23
CA CYS A 120 20.74 -1.25 14.86
C CYS A 120 19.64 -0.24 14.54
N CYS A 121 19.59 0.89 15.27
CA CYS A 121 18.63 1.96 15.02
C CYS A 121 18.88 2.66 13.67
N GLY A 122 20.15 2.87 13.30
CA GLY A 122 20.52 3.37 11.97
C GLY A 122 20.08 2.45 10.84
N VAL A 123 20.28 1.13 10.99
CA VAL A 123 19.80 0.12 10.02
C VAL A 123 18.27 0.14 9.92
N TYR A 124 17.58 0.22 11.07
CA TYR A 124 16.13 0.30 11.14
C TYR A 124 15.58 1.57 10.45
N LEU A 125 16.23 2.72 10.60
CA LEU A 125 15.85 3.95 9.92
C LEU A 125 15.93 3.83 8.39
N VAL A 126 17.03 3.25 7.87
CA VAL A 126 17.18 2.99 6.42
C VAL A 126 16.08 2.04 5.93
N TRP A 127 15.78 0.99 6.70
CA TRP A 127 14.69 0.08 6.40
C TRP A 127 13.32 0.77 6.40
N LEU A 128 13.05 1.66 7.36
CA LEU A 128 11.80 2.41 7.46
C LEU A 128 11.60 3.31 6.23
N LEU A 129 12.62 4.08 5.86
CA LEU A 129 12.60 4.94 4.67
C LEU A 129 12.36 4.14 3.38
N ARG A 130 13.05 3.01 3.21
CA ARG A 130 12.85 2.11 2.08
C ARG A 130 11.43 1.54 2.06
N SER A 131 10.89 1.17 3.22
CA SER A 131 9.55 0.61 3.35
C SER A 131 8.46 1.61 2.97
N VAL A 132 8.58 2.87 3.40
CA VAL A 132 7.64 3.94 3.03
C VAL A 132 7.67 4.21 1.52
N LEU A 133 8.85 4.26 0.90
CA LEU A 133 8.98 4.40 -0.56
C LEU A 133 8.35 3.24 -1.31
N HIS A 134 8.57 2.01 -0.84
CA HIS A 134 7.98 0.82 -1.43
C HIS A 134 6.46 0.81 -1.28
N GLY A 135 5.96 1.16 -0.09
CA GLY A 135 4.54 1.32 0.21
C GLY A 135 3.87 2.34 -0.70
N TYR A 136 4.50 3.51 -0.89
CA TYR A 136 4.01 4.55 -1.80
C TYR A 136 3.87 4.03 -3.24
N ARG A 137 4.94 3.40 -3.77
CA ARG A 137 4.92 2.83 -5.14
C ARG A 137 3.84 1.76 -5.29
N ARG A 138 3.73 0.86 -4.31
CA ARG A 138 2.73 -0.21 -4.31
C ARG A 138 1.32 0.36 -4.29
N MET A 139 1.02 1.25 -3.35
CA MET A 139 -0.30 1.82 -3.17
C MET A 139 -0.70 2.66 -4.40
N PHE A 140 0.21 3.49 -4.93
CA PHE A 140 -0.01 4.25 -6.17
C PHE A 140 -0.36 3.33 -7.36
N ARG A 141 0.33 2.19 -7.49
CA ARG A 141 0.05 1.19 -8.52
C ARG A 141 -1.32 0.53 -8.32
N GLU A 142 -1.66 0.15 -7.08
CA GLU A 142 -2.96 -0.48 -6.76
C GLU A 142 -4.13 0.48 -7.04
N PHE A 143 -3.99 1.77 -6.69
CA PHE A 143 -4.94 2.83 -7.04
C PHE A 143 -5.07 3.00 -8.56
N SER A 144 -3.96 2.99 -9.29
CA SER A 144 -3.96 3.14 -10.75
C SER A 144 -4.65 1.96 -11.46
N LEU A 145 -4.57 0.77 -10.87
CA LEU A 145 -5.22 -0.44 -11.38
C LEU A 145 -6.68 -0.59 -10.91
N GLY A 146 -7.16 0.27 -10.00
CA GLY A 146 -8.48 0.13 -9.39
C GLY A 146 -8.67 -1.19 -8.60
N ARG A 147 -7.58 -1.81 -8.15
CA ARG A 147 -7.64 -3.05 -7.37
C ARG A 147 -8.10 -2.76 -5.94
N ARG A 148 -8.63 -3.79 -5.27
CA ARG A 148 -8.92 -3.69 -3.83
C ARG A 148 -7.59 -3.57 -3.09
N TYR A 149 -7.46 -2.51 -2.30
CA TYR A 149 -6.32 -2.26 -1.41
C TYR A 149 -6.85 -2.04 0.01
N HIS A 150 -5.97 -2.22 1.00
CA HIS A 150 -6.32 -2.02 2.39
C HIS A 150 -6.57 -0.53 2.65
N GLY A 151 -7.78 -0.16 3.10
CA GLY A 151 -8.22 1.24 3.20
C GLY A 151 -9.06 1.73 2.01
N GLN A 152 -9.40 0.87 1.04
CA GLN A 152 -10.34 1.24 -0.03
C GLN A 152 -11.73 1.58 0.52
N ASP A 153 -12.16 0.86 1.56
CA ASP A 153 -13.46 1.10 2.18
C ASP A 153 -13.51 2.49 2.84
N LEU A 154 -12.40 2.97 3.39
CA LEU A 154 -12.24 4.34 3.86
C LEU A 154 -12.48 5.36 2.74
N VAL A 155 -11.83 5.16 1.61
CA VAL A 155 -11.95 6.04 0.45
C VAL A 155 -13.36 6.05 -0.13
N ARG A 156 -14.07 4.92 -0.04
CA ARG A 156 -15.47 4.80 -0.46
C ARG A 156 -16.45 5.41 0.54
N ALA A 157 -16.26 5.14 1.83
CA ALA A 157 -17.16 5.55 2.90
C ALA A 157 -17.11 7.06 3.13
N VAL A 158 -15.90 7.61 3.22
CA VAL A 158 -15.68 9.01 3.56
C VAL A 158 -15.81 9.93 2.32
N GLY A 159 -15.66 9.34 1.12
CA GLY A 159 -15.85 10.02 -0.14
C GLY A 159 -14.69 10.96 -0.53
N PRO A 160 -14.67 11.44 -1.78
CA PRO A 160 -13.55 12.22 -2.32
C PRO A 160 -13.39 13.62 -1.71
N SER A 161 -14.38 14.10 -0.95
CA SER A 161 -14.41 15.42 -0.31
C SER A 161 -13.55 15.49 0.95
N VAL A 162 -13.41 14.40 1.71
CA VAL A 162 -12.71 14.44 3.01
C VAL A 162 -11.20 14.25 2.86
N PHE A 163 -10.76 13.59 1.79
CA PHE A 163 -9.35 13.55 1.37
C PHE A 163 -8.96 14.88 0.71
N HIS A 164 -9.02 15.96 1.50
CA HIS A 164 -8.57 17.28 1.09
C HIS A 164 -7.05 17.31 0.89
N ALA A 165 -6.61 18.15 -0.04
CA ALA A 165 -5.18 18.37 -0.30
C ALA A 165 -4.41 18.85 0.94
N GLN A 166 -5.11 19.40 1.94
CA GLN A 166 -4.56 19.79 3.24
C GLN A 166 -4.05 18.57 4.04
N TRP A 167 -4.73 17.43 3.98
CA TRP A 167 -4.25 16.22 4.66
C TRP A 167 -2.93 15.73 4.07
N ALA A 168 -2.74 15.86 2.76
CA ALA A 168 -1.50 15.49 2.10
C ALA A 168 -0.29 16.31 2.59
N THR A 169 -0.47 17.56 3.04
CA THR A 169 0.64 18.38 3.56
C THR A 169 1.14 17.91 4.92
N TYR A 170 0.30 17.25 5.73
CA TYR A 170 0.70 16.67 7.02
C TYR A 170 1.56 15.42 6.88
N THR A 171 1.60 14.78 5.71
CA THR A 171 2.33 13.51 5.50
C THR A 171 3.81 13.62 5.85
N CYS A 172 4.45 14.75 5.53
CA CYS A 172 5.86 14.97 5.85
C CYS A 172 6.07 15.06 7.37
N GLY A 173 5.20 15.79 8.07
CA GLY A 173 5.22 15.90 9.52
C GLY A 173 4.96 14.56 10.21
N ALA A 174 3.96 13.81 9.75
CA ALA A 174 3.65 12.47 10.25
C ALA A 174 4.81 11.50 10.02
N LEU A 175 5.45 11.55 8.85
CA LEU A 175 6.62 10.72 8.53
C LEU A 175 7.81 11.03 9.46
N ILE A 176 8.15 12.31 9.65
CA ILE A 176 9.24 12.74 10.53
C ILE A 176 8.92 12.38 11.98
N GLY A 177 7.71 12.70 12.45
CA GLY A 177 7.27 12.42 13.82
C GLY A 177 7.31 10.93 14.13
N ASN A 178 6.78 10.10 13.23
CA ASN A 178 6.83 8.65 13.40
C ASN A 178 8.25 8.11 13.32
N ALA A 179 9.09 8.60 12.39
CA ALA A 179 10.49 8.17 12.31
C ALA A 179 11.27 8.54 13.58
N ALA A 180 11.05 9.73 14.13
CA ALA A 180 11.67 10.18 15.39
C ALA A 180 11.21 9.35 16.58
N MET A 181 9.89 9.15 16.73
CA MET A 181 9.33 8.30 17.78
C MET A 181 9.79 6.84 17.65
N ALA A 182 9.87 6.33 16.43
CA ALA A 182 10.38 4.99 16.15
C ALA A 182 11.81 4.84 16.59
N LEU A 183 12.66 5.83 16.26
CA LEU A 183 14.07 5.84 16.62
C LEU A 183 14.23 5.82 18.15
N VAL A 184 13.55 6.71 18.86
CA VAL A 184 13.63 6.81 20.33
C VAL A 184 13.14 5.53 20.99
N LEU A 185 11.95 5.02 20.60
CA LEU A 185 11.38 3.82 21.20
C LEU A 185 12.22 2.57 20.87
N PHE A 186 12.65 2.41 19.62
CA PHE A 186 13.43 1.27 19.19
C PHE A 186 14.82 1.27 19.83
N MET A 187 15.48 2.43 19.92
CA MET A 187 16.75 2.58 20.64
C MET A 187 16.58 2.20 22.12
N PHE A 188 15.54 2.70 22.78
CA PHE A 188 15.27 2.39 24.19
C PHE A 188 15.01 0.90 24.40
N VAL A 189 14.16 0.27 23.58
CA VAL A 189 13.85 -1.17 23.66
C VAL A 189 15.08 -2.03 23.39
N LEU A 190 15.87 -1.71 22.36
CA LEU A 190 17.11 -2.44 22.06
C LEU A 190 18.16 -2.27 23.16
N TRP A 191 18.30 -1.06 23.70
CA TRP A 191 19.23 -0.80 24.79
C TRP A 191 18.84 -1.59 26.04
N LEU A 192 17.56 -1.58 26.43
CA LEU A 192 17.07 -2.42 27.53
C LEU A 192 17.28 -3.91 27.27
N LEU A 193 17.01 -4.38 26.05
CA LEU A 193 17.24 -5.77 25.66
C LEU A 193 18.71 -6.16 25.80
N PHE A 194 19.62 -5.35 25.25
CA PHE A 194 21.05 -5.60 25.34
C PHE A 194 21.57 -5.49 26.77
N LEU A 195 21.02 -4.58 27.58
CA LEU A 195 21.35 -4.46 29.00
C LEU A 195 20.96 -5.75 29.74
N VAL A 196 19.73 -6.24 29.55
CA VAL A 196 19.28 -7.51 30.15
C VAL A 196 20.15 -8.69 29.71
N LEU A 197 20.48 -8.78 28.42
CA LEU A 197 21.34 -9.84 27.88
C LEU A 197 22.79 -9.76 28.38
N SER A 198 23.25 -8.58 28.82
CA SER A 198 24.59 -8.40 29.36
C SER A 198 24.74 -8.82 30.83
N LEU A 199 23.63 -9.04 31.54
CA LEU A 199 23.63 -9.45 32.94
C LEU A 199 23.95 -10.95 33.06
N PRO A 200 24.96 -11.34 33.86
CA PRO A 200 25.27 -12.76 34.07
C PRO A 200 24.11 -13.52 34.73
N GLN A 201 23.36 -12.88 35.63
CA GLN A 201 22.21 -13.46 36.31
C GLN A 201 21.12 -13.90 35.33
N PHE A 202 20.98 -13.20 34.19
CA PHE A 202 20.04 -13.60 33.15
C PHE A 202 20.41 -14.98 32.57
N TRP A 203 21.69 -15.20 32.28
CA TRP A 203 22.18 -16.47 31.74
C TRP A 203 22.15 -17.60 32.76
N GLU A 204 22.43 -17.30 34.03
CA GLU A 204 22.26 -18.27 35.13
C GLU A 204 20.80 -18.68 35.29
N ALA A 205 19.86 -17.73 35.23
CA ALA A 205 18.43 -18.02 35.26
C ALA A 205 17.98 -18.85 34.05
N GLN A 206 18.48 -18.53 32.84
CA GLN A 206 18.21 -19.35 31.64
C GLN A 206 18.76 -20.77 31.79
N TRP A 207 19.95 -20.93 32.37
CA TRP A 207 20.52 -22.24 32.65
C TRP A 207 19.73 -23.02 33.72
N ALA A 208 19.25 -22.34 34.76
CA ALA A 208 18.36 -22.95 35.76
C ALA A 208 17.06 -23.47 35.11
N LEU A 209 16.58 -22.81 34.05
CA LEU A 209 15.42 -23.23 33.25
C LEU A 209 15.71 -24.38 32.27
N ARG A 210 16.93 -24.91 32.17
CA ARG A 210 17.28 -26.02 31.26
C ARG A 210 16.34 -27.21 31.38
N ASN A 211 16.03 -27.63 32.61
CA ASN A 211 15.16 -28.78 32.85
C ASN A 211 13.74 -28.53 32.32
N TRP A 212 13.26 -27.28 32.40
CA TRP A 212 11.98 -26.88 31.85
C TRP A 212 11.96 -26.96 30.32
N TRP A 213 13.04 -26.52 29.64
CA TRP A 213 13.18 -26.65 28.19
C TRP A 213 13.22 -28.11 27.72
N ILE A 214 13.92 -28.98 28.44
CA ILE A 214 13.95 -30.43 28.16
C ILE A 214 12.55 -31.03 28.31
N LEU A 215 11.85 -30.71 29.40
CA LEU A 215 10.47 -31.15 29.62
C LEU A 215 9.54 -30.65 28.51
N TYR A 216 9.65 -29.37 28.13
CA TYR A 216 8.88 -28.79 27.04
C TYR A 216 9.14 -29.51 25.71
N GLY A 217 10.40 -29.79 25.38
CA GLY A 217 10.79 -30.58 24.21
C GLY A 217 10.18 -31.99 24.24
N LEU A 218 10.22 -32.67 25.39
CA LEU A 218 9.62 -33.99 25.56
C LEU A 218 8.09 -33.96 25.38
N LEU A 219 7.41 -32.97 25.95
CA LEU A 219 5.97 -32.78 25.79
C LEU A 219 5.61 -32.50 24.33
N TYR A 220 6.40 -31.71 23.62
CA TYR A 220 6.21 -31.43 22.21
C TYR A 220 6.39 -32.67 21.34
N VAL A 221 7.45 -33.46 21.56
CA VAL A 221 7.69 -34.72 20.84
C VAL A 221 6.59 -35.73 21.15
N THR A 222 6.15 -35.84 22.41
CA THR A 222 5.06 -36.73 22.81
C THR A 222 3.77 -36.34 22.11
N ARG A 223 3.42 -35.04 22.11
CA ARG A 223 2.27 -34.52 21.36
C ARG A 223 2.38 -34.84 19.88
N TRP A 224 3.53 -34.54 19.26
CA TRP A 224 3.75 -34.80 17.85
C TRP A 224 3.56 -36.28 17.51
N SER A 225 4.09 -37.17 18.34
CA SER A 225 3.93 -38.62 18.19
C SER A 225 2.48 -39.08 18.33
N ILE A 226 1.71 -38.51 19.27
CA ILE A 226 0.28 -38.81 19.43
C ILE A 226 -0.51 -38.37 18.19
N PHE A 227 -0.28 -37.15 17.68
CA PHE A 227 -0.95 -36.63 16.50
C PHE A 227 -0.54 -37.33 15.20
N ARG A 228 0.73 -37.76 15.10
CA ARG A 228 1.26 -38.38 13.88
C ARG A 228 0.93 -39.87 13.80
N TRP A 229 1.03 -40.60 14.90
CA TRP A 229 0.95 -42.06 14.91
C TRP A 229 -0.32 -42.56 15.58
N VAL A 230 -0.67 -42.06 16.77
CA VAL A 230 -1.76 -42.63 17.58
C VAL A 230 -3.14 -42.24 17.03
N ILE A 231 -3.40 -40.94 16.84
CA ILE A 231 -4.73 -40.45 16.44
C ILE A 231 -5.15 -41.03 15.08
N PRO A 232 -4.33 -40.94 14.00
CA PRO A 232 -4.75 -41.40 12.68
C PRO A 232 -4.87 -42.92 12.57
N GLN A 233 -4.12 -43.69 13.37
CA GLN A 233 -4.16 -45.15 13.28
C GLN A 233 -5.23 -45.77 14.18
N ARG A 234 -5.54 -45.16 15.33
CA ARG A 234 -6.35 -45.80 16.38
C ARG A 234 -7.69 -45.12 16.64
N VAL A 235 -7.83 -43.82 16.32
CA VAL A 235 -8.95 -43.01 16.83
C VAL A 235 -9.78 -42.37 15.73
N VAL A 236 -9.15 -41.84 14.69
CA VAL A 236 -9.83 -41.06 13.64
C VAL A 236 -9.51 -41.66 12.26
N THR A 237 -10.53 -41.81 11.41
CA THR A 237 -10.33 -42.25 10.01
C THR A 237 -9.70 -41.14 9.16
N ALA A 238 -9.26 -41.48 7.95
CA ALA A 238 -8.76 -40.50 7.00
C ALA A 238 -9.78 -39.37 6.70
N ASP A 239 -11.07 -39.66 6.80
CA ASP A 239 -12.18 -38.71 6.57
C ASP A 239 -12.50 -37.84 7.79
N GLY A 240 -11.80 -38.02 8.91
CA GLY A 240 -12.03 -37.27 10.14
C GLY A 240 -13.12 -37.85 11.06
N SER A 241 -13.69 -39.03 10.74
CA SER A 241 -14.70 -39.67 11.60
C SER A 241 -14.05 -40.39 12.79
N VAL A 242 -14.67 -40.31 13.97
CA VAL A 242 -14.17 -40.94 15.19
C VAL A 242 -14.55 -42.43 15.21
N LEU A 243 -13.55 -43.31 15.08
CA LEU A 243 -13.75 -44.76 14.98
C LEU A 243 -14.10 -45.41 16.33
N ARG A 244 -13.57 -44.86 17.44
CA ARG A 244 -13.73 -45.41 18.80
C ARG A 244 -14.06 -44.32 19.81
N ARG A 245 -15.35 -44.09 20.03
CA ARG A 245 -15.88 -43.02 20.91
C ARG A 245 -15.30 -43.06 22.34
N ARG A 246 -15.30 -44.23 23.00
CA ARG A 246 -14.78 -44.36 24.38
C ARG A 246 -13.29 -44.02 24.53
N VAL A 247 -12.47 -44.36 23.53
CA VAL A 247 -11.04 -44.03 23.54
C VAL A 247 -10.86 -42.53 23.34
N TRP A 248 -11.65 -41.93 22.45
CA TRP A 248 -11.66 -40.48 22.26
C TRP A 248 -12.08 -39.73 23.53
N ASP A 249 -13.10 -40.20 24.24
CA ASP A 249 -13.59 -39.58 25.49
C ASP A 249 -12.51 -39.54 26.59
N LEU A 250 -11.58 -40.49 26.61
CA LEU A 250 -10.42 -40.49 27.53
C LEU A 250 -9.22 -39.69 26.99
N VAL A 251 -8.93 -39.82 25.69
CA VAL A 251 -7.78 -39.16 25.06
C VAL A 251 -7.98 -37.65 24.98
N PHE A 252 -9.22 -37.18 24.75
CA PHE A 252 -9.51 -35.77 24.53
C PHE A 252 -9.22 -34.87 25.75
N PRO A 253 -9.66 -35.18 26.99
CA PRO A 253 -9.29 -34.39 28.17
C PRO A 253 -7.78 -34.39 28.42
N THR A 254 -7.13 -35.55 28.23
CA THR A 254 -5.67 -35.70 28.38
C THR A 254 -4.91 -34.81 27.38
N LEU A 255 -5.35 -34.81 26.11
CA LEU A 255 -4.82 -33.91 25.09
C LEU A 255 -5.12 -32.44 25.41
N THR A 256 -6.27 -32.14 26.00
CA THR A 256 -6.65 -30.77 26.38
C THR A 256 -5.71 -30.23 27.46
N LEU A 257 -5.40 -31.04 28.48
CA LEU A 257 -4.44 -30.68 29.53
C LEU A 257 -3.02 -30.50 28.95
N LEU A 258 -2.59 -31.41 28.09
CA LEU A 258 -1.30 -31.31 27.40
C LEU A 258 -1.22 -30.06 26.51
N ASN A 259 -2.30 -29.77 25.77
CA ASN A 259 -2.39 -28.59 24.91
C ASN A 259 -2.51 -27.29 25.69
N PHE A 260 -2.98 -27.31 26.93
CA PHE A 260 -3.02 -26.12 27.78
C PHE A 260 -1.60 -25.62 28.09
N VAL A 261 -0.70 -26.50 28.53
CA VAL A 261 0.70 -26.15 28.83
C VAL A 261 1.43 -25.68 27.57
N LEU A 262 1.25 -26.39 26.45
CA LEU A 262 1.82 -26.01 25.15
C LEU A 262 1.18 -24.73 24.59
N GLY A 263 -0.08 -24.48 24.89
CA GLY A 263 -0.81 -23.28 24.48
C GLY A 263 -0.34 -22.04 25.24
N ALA A 264 -0.16 -22.14 26.56
CA ALA A 264 0.35 -21.05 27.39
C ALA A 264 1.77 -20.63 26.96
N THR A 265 2.65 -21.61 26.79
CA THR A 265 4.03 -21.39 26.30
C THR A 265 4.07 -20.86 24.87
N SER A 266 3.24 -21.40 23.97
CA SER A 266 3.08 -20.84 22.62
C SER A 266 2.56 -19.40 22.64
N GLY A 267 1.69 -19.04 23.59
CA GLY A 267 1.23 -17.66 23.81
C GLY A 267 2.36 -16.72 24.21
N ILE A 268 3.25 -17.16 25.11
CA ILE A 268 4.45 -16.40 25.50
C ILE A 268 5.39 -16.24 24.30
N ILE A 269 5.72 -17.34 23.61
CA ILE A 269 6.58 -17.30 22.41
C ILE A 269 5.97 -16.38 21.35
N ARG A 270 4.66 -16.50 21.10
CA ARG A 270 3.92 -15.65 20.17
C ARG A 270 4.02 -14.19 20.60
N SER A 271 3.88 -13.87 21.88
CA SER A 271 4.02 -12.49 22.38
C SER A 271 5.44 -11.98 22.17
N LEU A 272 6.46 -12.79 22.45
CA LEU A 272 7.88 -12.47 22.25
C LEU A 272 8.26 -12.29 20.77
N VAL A 273 7.59 -12.97 19.84
CA VAL A 273 7.85 -12.85 18.39
C VAL A 273 6.99 -11.76 17.75
N ILE A 274 5.72 -11.67 18.11
CA ILE A 274 4.78 -10.70 17.54
C ILE A 274 5.06 -9.30 18.08
N ALA A 275 5.40 -9.12 19.36
CA ALA A 275 5.67 -7.79 19.91
C ALA A 275 6.78 -7.04 19.17
N PRO A 276 7.99 -7.59 18.94
CA PRO A 276 9.02 -6.89 18.17
C PRO A 276 8.63 -6.71 16.71
N TYR A 277 7.94 -7.69 16.11
CA TYR A 277 7.42 -7.55 14.74
C TYR A 277 6.44 -6.38 14.64
N LEU A 278 5.47 -6.28 15.55
CA LEU A 278 4.53 -5.18 15.61
C LEU A 278 5.26 -3.88 15.88
N LEU A 279 6.22 -3.83 16.80
CA LEU A 279 6.97 -2.61 17.11
C LEU A 279 7.78 -2.10 15.91
N ILE A 280 8.41 -3.00 15.15
CA ILE A 280 9.14 -2.68 13.90
C ILE A 280 8.20 -2.11 12.85
N HIS A 281 6.98 -2.63 12.74
CA HIS A 281 6.05 -2.18 11.71
C HIS A 281 5.09 -1.08 12.16
N PHE A 282 4.93 -0.83 13.46
CA PHE A 282 3.97 0.12 14.02
C PHE A 282 4.21 1.54 13.53
N PHE A 283 5.46 1.92 13.30
CA PHE A 283 5.84 3.24 12.83
C PHE A 283 5.77 3.42 11.31
N ARG A 284 5.36 2.38 10.57
CA ARG A 284 5.14 2.48 9.13
C ARG A 284 3.86 3.23 8.85
N ILE A 285 3.98 4.35 8.14
CA ILE A 285 2.81 5.15 7.72
C ILE A 285 2.04 4.53 6.55
N ASP A 286 2.58 3.53 5.88
CA ASP A 286 1.99 2.93 4.68
C ASP A 286 1.06 1.73 4.97
N ILE A 287 1.03 1.26 6.22
CA ILE A 287 0.21 0.16 6.69
C ILE A 287 -0.55 0.65 7.92
N THR A 288 -1.84 0.33 8.00
CA THR A 288 -2.62 0.51 9.23
C THR A 288 -2.87 -0.85 9.88
N TYR A 289 -2.78 -0.88 11.20
CA TYR A 289 -3.11 -2.06 12.03
C TYR A 289 -4.55 -2.05 12.52
N LEU A 290 -5.24 -0.93 12.31
CA LEU A 290 -6.64 -0.78 12.70
C LEU A 290 -7.53 -1.52 11.70
N PRO A 291 -8.66 -2.10 12.17
CA PRO A 291 -9.65 -2.66 11.28
C PRO A 291 -10.20 -1.58 10.35
N SER A 292 -10.78 -1.98 9.21
CA SER A 292 -11.24 -1.07 8.15
C SER A 292 -12.15 0.05 8.64
N ASP A 293 -12.98 -0.22 9.65
CA ASP A 293 -13.92 0.72 10.25
C ASP A 293 -13.26 1.76 11.17
N LEU A 294 -12.04 1.48 11.64
CA LEU A 294 -11.26 2.35 12.52
C LEU A 294 -10.04 2.95 11.81
N CYS A 295 -9.87 2.74 10.51
CA CYS A 295 -8.76 3.33 9.75
C CYS A 295 -8.74 4.86 9.82
N ASP A 296 -9.88 5.51 10.10
CA ASP A 296 -9.96 6.96 10.28
C ASP A 296 -9.29 7.47 11.56
N TRP A 297 -9.05 6.59 12.53
CA TRP A 297 -8.32 6.93 13.76
C TRP A 297 -6.80 6.89 13.58
N ASP A 298 -6.33 6.42 12.42
CA ASP A 298 -4.91 6.36 12.11
C ASP A 298 -4.42 7.70 11.52
N TRP A 299 -4.05 8.61 12.42
CA TRP A 299 -3.54 9.96 12.10
C TRP A 299 -2.31 9.97 11.19
N SER A 300 -1.59 8.85 11.13
CA SER A 300 -0.38 8.72 10.31
C SER A 300 -0.69 8.17 8.92
N PHE A 301 -1.65 7.26 8.83
CA PHE A 301 -2.07 6.63 7.59
C PHE A 301 -2.95 7.54 6.73
N GLN A 302 -3.88 8.28 7.33
CA GLN A 302 -4.77 9.22 6.60
C GLN A 302 -4.03 10.24 5.70
N PRO A 303 -3.02 10.99 6.18
CA PRO A 303 -2.30 11.94 5.34
C PRO A 303 -1.52 11.22 4.22
N PHE A 304 -0.97 10.02 4.51
CA PHE A 304 -0.29 9.20 3.52
C PHE A 304 -1.22 8.76 2.37
N VAL A 305 -2.41 8.22 2.70
CA VAL A 305 -3.42 7.87 1.70
C VAL A 305 -3.87 9.09 0.91
N SER A 306 -4.08 10.22 1.59
CA SER A 306 -4.43 11.50 0.96
C SER A 306 -3.38 11.93 -0.07
N LEU A 307 -2.09 11.82 0.27
CA LEU A 307 -0.99 12.12 -0.63
C LEU A 307 -1.01 11.20 -1.86
N VAL A 308 -1.16 9.89 -1.67
CA VAL A 308 -1.20 8.90 -2.77
C VAL A 308 -2.41 9.13 -3.68
N MET A 309 -3.58 9.43 -3.12
CA MET A 309 -4.78 9.73 -3.90
C MET A 309 -4.63 11.03 -4.69
N HIS A 310 -4.08 12.07 -4.06
CA HIS A 310 -3.88 13.35 -4.72
C HIS A 310 -2.85 13.25 -5.85
N SER A 311 -1.75 12.53 -5.60
CA SER A 311 -0.75 12.25 -6.61
C SER A 311 -1.34 11.42 -7.74
N GLN A 312 -2.15 10.40 -7.46
CA GLN A 312 -2.81 9.60 -8.49
C GLN A 312 -3.76 10.44 -9.35
N ARG A 313 -4.56 11.33 -8.76
CA ARG A 313 -5.48 12.19 -9.54
C ARG A 313 -4.75 13.17 -10.46
N ARG A 314 -3.61 13.73 -10.01
CA ARG A 314 -2.86 14.75 -10.78
C ARG A 314 -1.79 14.17 -11.70
N LEU A 315 -1.20 13.04 -11.32
CA LEU A 315 -0.05 12.44 -11.98
C LEU A 315 -0.37 11.08 -12.58
N ASN A 316 -1.65 10.80 -12.87
CA ASN A 316 -2.01 9.57 -13.58
C ASN A 316 -1.32 9.57 -14.96
N PRO A 317 -0.39 8.64 -15.22
CA PRO A 317 0.38 8.64 -16.46
C PRO A 317 -0.51 8.43 -17.70
N ILE A 318 -1.61 7.70 -17.55
CA ILE A 318 -2.57 7.46 -18.65
C ILE A 318 -3.29 8.75 -19.00
N LEU A 319 -3.75 9.51 -17.99
CA LEU A 319 -4.41 10.80 -18.23
C LEU A 319 -3.44 11.81 -18.82
N LEU A 320 -2.21 11.89 -18.30
CA LEU A 320 -1.19 12.80 -18.81
C LEU A 320 -0.81 12.48 -20.26
N ALA A 321 -0.61 11.20 -20.59
CA ALA A 321 -0.36 10.78 -21.97
C ALA A 321 -1.53 11.12 -22.89
N THR A 322 -2.77 10.90 -22.43
CA THR A 322 -3.97 11.24 -23.20
C THR A 322 -4.08 12.74 -23.45
N VAL A 323 -3.86 13.57 -22.43
CA VAL A 323 -3.87 15.04 -22.56
C VAL A 323 -2.73 15.50 -23.46
N ALA A 324 -1.54 14.91 -23.36
CA ALA A 324 -0.42 15.23 -24.23
C ALA A 324 -0.73 14.92 -25.70
N GLU A 325 -1.34 13.78 -25.99
CA GLU A 325 -1.76 13.42 -27.36
C GLU A 325 -2.88 14.34 -27.89
N LEU A 326 -3.83 14.74 -27.04
CA LEU A 326 -4.86 15.72 -27.39
C LEU A 326 -4.27 17.12 -27.63
N ALA A 327 -3.27 17.52 -26.83
CA ALA A 327 -2.61 18.81 -26.91
C ALA A 327 -1.70 18.96 -28.13
N LYS A 328 -1.24 17.85 -28.75
CA LYS A 328 -0.53 17.86 -30.05
C LYS A 328 -1.45 18.23 -31.22
N LYS A 329 -2.78 18.09 -31.04
CA LYS A 329 -3.76 18.19 -32.13
C LYS A 329 -4.28 19.61 -32.52
N PRO A 330 -4.00 20.75 -31.84
CA PRO A 330 -4.71 22.00 -32.12
C PRO A 330 -4.03 22.96 -33.12
N SER A 331 -3.05 22.53 -33.93
CA SER A 331 -2.31 23.47 -34.81
C SER A 331 -2.22 23.05 -36.28
N GLN A 332 -2.80 21.92 -36.67
CA GLN A 332 -2.74 21.41 -38.06
C GLN A 332 -3.98 21.73 -38.89
N GLU A 333 -4.91 22.53 -38.37
CA GLU A 333 -5.84 23.24 -39.23
C GLU A 333 -5.15 24.58 -39.53
N PRO A 334 -4.43 24.72 -40.68
CA PRO A 334 -3.93 26.02 -41.07
C PRO A 334 -5.11 26.98 -40.99
N PRO A 335 -4.97 28.16 -40.37
CA PRO A 335 -6.05 29.15 -40.37
C PRO A 335 -6.49 29.23 -41.81
N ALA A 336 -7.74 28.87 -42.09
CA ALA A 336 -8.27 28.87 -43.44
C ALA A 336 -7.83 30.19 -44.02
N ALA A 337 -6.89 30.13 -44.98
CA ALA A 337 -6.35 31.33 -45.58
C ALA A 337 -7.59 32.14 -45.93
N PRO A 338 -7.76 33.36 -45.37
CA PRO A 338 -8.96 34.13 -45.62
C PRO A 338 -9.13 34.07 -47.12
N ALA A 339 -10.25 33.51 -47.58
CA ALA A 339 -10.50 33.35 -48.99
C ALA A 339 -10.27 34.74 -49.57
N GLN A 340 -9.10 34.94 -50.18
CA GLN A 340 -8.79 36.11 -50.95
C GLN A 340 -9.66 35.91 -52.19
N LEU A 341 -10.92 36.30 -51.98
CA LEU A 341 -11.95 36.41 -52.98
C LEU A 341 -11.41 37.46 -53.95
N ASN A 342 -10.70 36.98 -54.96
CA ASN A 342 -10.46 37.64 -56.25
C ASN A 342 -10.44 39.17 -56.18
N ALA A 343 -9.38 39.73 -55.63
CA ALA A 343 -9.00 41.12 -55.83
C ALA A 343 -7.64 41.18 -56.54
N THR A 344 -7.54 40.50 -57.68
CA THR A 344 -6.44 40.68 -58.65
C THR A 344 -7.04 40.59 -60.06
N VAL A 345 -7.58 41.71 -60.54
CA VAL A 345 -7.74 41.98 -61.98
C VAL A 345 -7.26 43.39 -62.39
N GLU A 346 -6.87 44.31 -61.49
CA GLU A 346 -6.56 45.69 -61.94
C GLU A 346 -5.18 46.30 -61.59
N GLU A 347 -4.21 45.56 -61.08
CA GLU A 347 -2.90 46.15 -60.71
C GLU A 347 -1.67 45.53 -61.42
N GLU A 348 -1.84 45.10 -62.67
CA GLU A 348 -0.74 44.65 -63.54
C GLU A 348 -0.32 45.71 -64.58
N GLN A 349 -0.57 47.00 -64.30
CA GLN A 349 -0.26 48.07 -65.24
C GLN A 349 0.20 49.38 -64.58
N GLU A 350 1.17 49.33 -63.66
CA GLU A 350 2.06 50.48 -63.47
C GLU A 350 3.32 50.09 -62.69
N MET A 351 4.44 50.71 -63.06
CA MET A 351 5.79 50.50 -62.51
C MET A 351 6.57 49.31 -63.06
N GLY A 352 6.71 49.30 -64.38
CA GLY A 352 8.06 49.27 -64.92
C GLY A 352 8.81 50.56 -64.55
N TYR A 353 10.07 50.41 -64.13
CA TYR A 353 11.22 51.32 -64.23
C TYR A 353 12.12 51.25 -62.98
N MET A 354 13.17 50.41 -63.06
CA MET A 354 14.57 50.79 -62.84
C MET A 354 15.44 49.53 -62.61
N GLU A 355 16.00 49.03 -63.71
CA GLU A 355 17.44 48.87 -63.92
C GLU A 355 18.33 49.47 -62.79
N THR A 356 19.44 48.87 -62.32
CA THR A 356 20.55 48.33 -63.11
C THR A 356 21.57 47.62 -62.20
N ALA A 357 22.18 46.56 -62.74
CA ALA A 357 23.61 46.18 -62.72
C ALA A 357 24.46 46.25 -61.42
N VAL A 358 24.99 45.09 -60.99
CA VAL A 358 26.45 44.90 -60.79
C VAL A 358 26.86 43.49 -61.25
N GLN A 359 27.82 43.49 -62.17
CA GLN A 359 28.54 42.35 -62.73
C GLN A 359 29.48 41.68 -61.72
N GLY A 360 29.71 40.37 -61.88
CA GLY A 360 30.83 39.68 -61.25
C GLY A 360 30.80 38.18 -61.54
N GLY A 361 31.40 37.76 -62.66
CA GLY A 361 31.39 36.37 -63.12
C GLY A 361 32.46 35.47 -62.50
N HIS A 362 32.24 34.15 -62.63
CA HIS A 362 33.22 33.13 -63.07
C HIS A 362 32.51 31.75 -63.20
N PRO A 363 33.12 30.71 -63.82
CA PRO A 363 32.47 30.00 -64.90
C PRO A 363 32.26 28.50 -64.63
N LEU A 364 31.48 27.89 -65.52
CA LEU A 364 31.59 26.51 -66.00
C LEU A 364 31.81 25.41 -64.94
N ARG A 365 30.71 24.75 -64.57
CA ARG A 365 30.75 23.32 -64.25
C ARG A 365 29.71 22.59 -65.09
N GLU A 366 30.23 21.82 -66.03
CA GLU A 366 29.52 20.94 -66.96
C GLU A 366 28.72 19.86 -66.22
N GLY A 367 27.57 19.54 -66.80
CA GLY A 367 27.09 18.17 -66.96
C GLY A 367 26.65 17.42 -65.70
N LEU A 368 25.44 17.70 -65.23
CA LEU A 368 24.63 16.70 -64.51
C LEU A 368 23.33 16.48 -65.30
N PRO A 369 22.97 15.23 -65.62
CA PRO A 369 21.76 14.94 -66.37
C PRO A 369 20.53 15.37 -65.58
N MET A 370 19.63 16.07 -66.26
CA MET A 370 18.28 16.42 -65.82
C MET A 370 17.63 15.21 -65.14
N PRO A 371 17.24 15.29 -63.85
CA PRO A 371 16.37 14.29 -63.28
C PRO A 371 15.05 14.36 -64.05
N THR A 372 14.71 13.22 -64.64
CA THR A 372 13.45 12.96 -65.32
C THR A 372 12.31 13.50 -64.47
N GLN A 373 11.46 14.33 -65.07
CA GLN A 373 10.27 14.89 -64.44
C GLN A 373 9.47 13.75 -63.81
N CYS A 374 9.52 13.66 -62.47
CA CYS A 374 8.60 12.81 -61.74
C CYS A 374 7.18 13.26 -62.12
N PRO A 375 6.29 12.34 -62.53
CA PRO A 375 4.92 12.68 -62.86
C PRO A 375 4.30 13.43 -61.67
N PRO A 376 3.42 14.43 -61.91
CA PRO A 376 2.82 15.22 -60.84
C PRO A 376 2.20 14.25 -59.84
N THR A 377 2.84 14.13 -58.68
CA THR A 377 2.39 13.29 -57.58
C THR A 377 1.00 13.80 -57.23
N ARG A 378 -0.04 13.13 -57.73
CA ARG A 378 -1.46 13.44 -57.45
C ARG A 378 -1.53 13.78 -55.96
N ALA A 379 -1.75 15.05 -55.66
CA ALA A 379 -1.90 15.52 -54.30
C ALA A 379 -2.98 14.62 -53.68
N ARG A 380 -2.57 13.76 -52.74
CA ARG A 380 -3.50 12.89 -52.01
C ARG A 380 -4.43 13.84 -51.27
N THR A 381 -5.58 14.11 -51.88
CA THR A 381 -6.67 14.85 -51.28
C THR A 381 -6.90 14.25 -49.91
N ALA A 382 -6.69 15.04 -48.87
CA ALA A 382 -6.84 14.57 -47.51
C ALA A 382 -8.23 13.92 -47.39
N PRO A 383 -8.32 12.73 -46.79
CA PRO A 383 -9.57 12.00 -46.69
C PRO A 383 -10.65 12.90 -46.08
N GLY A 384 -11.73 13.14 -46.83
CA GLY A 384 -12.80 14.04 -46.39
C GLY A 384 -13.35 13.63 -45.01
N PRO A 385 -13.90 14.57 -44.22
CA PRO A 385 -14.27 14.36 -42.81
C PRO A 385 -15.23 13.17 -42.58
N GLN A 386 -16.02 12.80 -43.58
CA GLN A 386 -16.91 11.64 -43.54
C GLN A 386 -16.14 10.31 -43.43
N SER A 387 -15.02 10.18 -44.14
CA SER A 387 -14.21 8.96 -44.12
C SER A 387 -13.50 8.76 -42.78
N LEU A 388 -13.07 9.85 -42.12
CA LEU A 388 -12.52 9.81 -40.76
C LEU A 388 -13.57 9.36 -39.73
N ARG A 389 -14.80 9.85 -39.83
CA ARG A 389 -15.92 9.42 -38.96
C ARG A 389 -16.25 7.94 -39.17
N ALA A 390 -16.25 7.46 -40.41
CA ALA A 390 -16.46 6.05 -40.73
C ALA A 390 -15.37 5.17 -40.08
N ARG A 391 -14.09 5.58 -40.18
CA ARG A 391 -12.96 4.87 -39.55
C ARG A 391 -13.09 4.84 -38.03
N GLN A 392 -13.46 5.96 -37.39
CA GLN A 392 -13.67 6.03 -35.94
C GLN A 392 -14.83 5.12 -35.48
N ARG A 393 -15.93 5.05 -36.25
CA ARG A 393 -17.05 4.14 -35.97
C ARG A 393 -16.62 2.67 -36.02
N TRP A 394 -15.85 2.30 -37.03
CA TRP A 394 -15.31 0.94 -37.16
C TRP A 394 -14.33 0.59 -36.04
N GLN A 395 -13.43 1.50 -35.66
CA GLN A 395 -12.51 1.29 -34.52
C GLN A 395 -13.28 1.08 -33.21
N LEU A 396 -14.30 1.89 -32.96
CA LEU A 396 -15.16 1.75 -31.78
C LEU A 396 -15.91 0.41 -31.78
N ALA A 397 -16.43 -0.02 -32.93
CA ALA A 397 -17.09 -1.32 -33.07
C ALA A 397 -16.13 -2.47 -32.76
N LEU A 398 -14.89 -2.42 -33.26
CA LEU A 398 -13.86 -3.43 -33.00
C LEU A 398 -13.45 -3.49 -31.53
N ILE A 399 -13.30 -2.33 -30.85
CA ILE A 399 -13.01 -2.29 -29.41
C ILE A 399 -14.14 -2.92 -28.61
N LEU A 400 -15.40 -2.62 -28.94
CA LEU A 400 -16.56 -3.18 -28.25
C LEU A 400 -16.78 -4.67 -28.54
N ALA A 401 -16.44 -5.14 -29.74
CA ALA A 401 -16.49 -6.56 -30.08
C ALA A 401 -15.47 -7.37 -29.27
N ARG A 402 -14.27 -6.83 -29.05
CA ARG A 402 -13.22 -7.47 -28.22
C ARG A 402 -13.47 -7.36 -26.72
N ASN A 403 -14.29 -6.41 -26.26
CA ASN A 403 -14.53 -6.15 -24.84
C ASN A 403 -16.03 -6.17 -24.51
N PRO A 404 -16.64 -7.35 -24.34
CA PRO A 404 -18.09 -7.49 -24.18
C PRO A 404 -18.62 -6.82 -22.89
N SER A 405 -17.80 -6.70 -21.85
CA SER A 405 -18.15 -5.98 -20.61
C SER A 405 -18.38 -4.48 -20.86
N LEU A 406 -17.57 -3.85 -21.71
CA LEU A 406 -17.74 -2.43 -22.09
C LEU A 406 -19.03 -2.21 -22.89
N ARG A 407 -19.49 -3.22 -23.64
CA ARG A 407 -20.77 -3.15 -24.37
C ARG A 407 -21.95 -3.05 -23.40
N ARG A 408 -21.93 -3.79 -22.28
CA ARG A 408 -22.96 -3.69 -21.23
C ARG A 408 -22.91 -2.33 -20.54
N LEU A 409 -21.71 -1.89 -20.16
CA LEU A 409 -21.51 -0.58 -19.51
C LEU A 409 -22.05 0.57 -20.38
N ARG A 410 -21.71 0.59 -21.69
CA ARG A 410 -22.16 1.62 -22.63
C ARG A 410 -23.68 1.65 -22.81
N LYS A 411 -24.35 0.49 -22.79
CA LYS A 411 -25.82 0.42 -22.85
C LYS A 411 -26.47 0.89 -21.54
N GLY A 412 -25.84 0.60 -20.40
CA GLY A 412 -26.32 1.01 -19.08
C GLY A 412 -26.22 2.51 -18.83
N THR A 413 -25.09 3.13 -19.19
CA THR A 413 -24.89 4.59 -19.00
C THR A 413 -25.86 5.44 -19.82
N GLY A 414 -26.28 4.97 -21.01
CA GLY A 414 -27.26 5.67 -21.83
C GLY A 414 -28.70 5.67 -21.28
N ARG A 415 -29.01 4.85 -20.28
CA ARG A 415 -30.36 4.72 -19.70
C ARG A 415 -30.54 5.51 -18.40
N ALA A 416 -29.46 5.67 -17.62
CA ALA A 416 -29.49 6.32 -16.31
C ALA A 416 -29.85 7.82 -16.35
N ASP A 417 -29.53 8.52 -17.45
CA ASP A 417 -29.78 9.96 -17.56
C ASP A 417 -31.22 10.32 -18.00
N SER A 418 -32.10 9.33 -18.21
CA SER A 418 -33.47 9.56 -18.71
C SER A 418 -34.60 9.35 -17.69
N ALA A 419 -34.28 9.04 -16.42
CA ALA A 419 -35.28 8.92 -15.35
C ALA A 419 -34.92 9.84 -14.16
N PRO A 420 -35.44 11.08 -14.13
CA PRO A 420 -35.35 11.91 -12.94
C PRO A 420 -36.34 11.37 -11.89
N GLY A 421 -35.89 10.61 -10.89
CA GLY A 421 -36.72 10.41 -9.70
C GLY A 421 -36.58 9.15 -8.85
N CYS A 422 -35.72 8.18 -9.15
CA CYS A 422 -35.56 7.02 -8.27
C CYS A 422 -34.08 6.60 -8.16
N LEU A 423 -33.37 7.22 -7.21
CA LEU A 423 -32.13 6.69 -6.66
C LEU A 423 -32.48 5.39 -5.90
N GLN A 424 -32.50 4.26 -6.63
CA GLN A 424 -32.49 2.94 -6.01
C GLN A 424 -31.14 2.78 -5.30
N ARG A 425 -31.22 2.73 -3.97
CA ARG A 425 -30.12 2.44 -3.06
C ARG A 425 -29.52 1.07 -3.45
N PRO A 426 -28.20 0.95 -3.71
CA PRO A 426 -27.59 -0.31 -4.15
C PRO A 426 -27.39 -1.34 -3.02
N ASP A 427 -28.24 -1.31 -1.99
CA ASP A 427 -28.14 -2.19 -0.81
C ASP A 427 -29.07 -3.41 -0.89
N GLN A 428 -29.78 -3.62 -2.00
CA GLN A 428 -30.43 -4.90 -2.26
C GLN A 428 -29.43 -5.83 -2.95
N GLU A 429 -28.70 -6.59 -2.14
CA GLU A 429 -28.12 -7.87 -2.56
C GLU A 429 -29.26 -8.72 -3.13
N GLU A 430 -29.30 -8.87 -4.45
CA GLU A 430 -30.04 -9.95 -5.09
C GLU A 430 -29.62 -11.28 -4.44
N PRO A 431 -30.58 -12.11 -3.98
CA PRO A 431 -30.25 -13.44 -3.49
C PRO A 431 -29.48 -14.19 -4.58
N PRO A 432 -28.40 -14.90 -4.24
CA PRO A 432 -27.56 -15.55 -5.24
C PRO A 432 -28.41 -16.54 -6.05
N GLU A 433 -28.54 -16.24 -7.34
CA GLU A 433 -29.09 -17.15 -8.33
C GLU A 433 -28.41 -18.53 -8.17
N PRO A 434 -29.17 -19.64 -8.14
CA PRO A 434 -28.58 -20.97 -8.03
C PRO A 434 -27.67 -21.20 -9.23
N ARG A 435 -26.36 -21.15 -8.98
CA ARG A 435 -25.33 -21.47 -9.97
C ARG A 435 -25.61 -22.88 -10.49
N GLN A 436 -26.06 -22.98 -11.73
CA GLN A 436 -26.03 -24.23 -12.46
C GLN A 436 -24.59 -24.76 -12.46
N PRO A 437 -24.36 -26.05 -12.14
CA PRO A 437 -23.03 -26.63 -12.16
C PRO A 437 -22.50 -26.59 -13.58
N LEU A 438 -21.49 -25.75 -13.81
CA LEU A 438 -20.66 -25.80 -15.00
C LEU A 438 -20.03 -27.19 -15.07
N MET A 439 -20.45 -27.99 -16.06
CA MET A 439 -19.74 -29.22 -16.41
C MET A 439 -18.29 -28.86 -16.76
N PRO A 440 -17.28 -29.55 -16.18
CA PRO A 440 -15.91 -29.38 -16.61
C PRO A 440 -15.76 -30.00 -18.00
N LEU A 441 -15.30 -29.19 -18.95
CA LEU A 441 -14.76 -29.67 -20.22
C LEU A 441 -13.55 -30.54 -19.90
N GLN A 442 -13.71 -31.87 -19.94
CA GLN A 442 -12.61 -32.82 -19.79
C GLN A 442 -11.79 -32.81 -21.08
N LEU A 443 -10.56 -32.27 -21.02
CA LEU A 443 -9.51 -32.64 -21.97
C LEU A 443 -8.86 -33.95 -21.49
N PRO A 444 -8.80 -35.01 -22.31
CA PRO A 444 -8.18 -36.27 -21.93
C PRO A 444 -6.65 -36.14 -21.92
N GLY A 445 -6.01 -36.60 -20.84
CA GLY A 445 -4.59 -37.00 -20.88
C GLY A 445 -3.60 -36.33 -19.92
N LEU A 446 -3.99 -35.52 -18.94
CA LEU A 446 -3.05 -34.97 -17.95
C LEU A 446 -3.52 -35.20 -16.51
N PRO A 447 -2.67 -35.79 -15.63
CA PRO A 447 -3.01 -35.94 -14.21
C PRO A 447 -3.05 -34.57 -13.51
N PRO A 448 -3.97 -34.35 -12.58
CA PRO A 448 -4.15 -33.05 -11.95
C PRO A 448 -2.99 -32.75 -10.98
N ARG A 449 -2.13 -31.80 -11.35
CA ARG A 449 -1.19 -31.15 -10.41
C ARG A 449 -1.97 -30.16 -9.56
N ARG A 450 -2.26 -30.55 -8.31
CA ARG A 450 -2.82 -29.70 -7.26
C ARG A 450 -1.76 -28.67 -6.84
N LEU A 451 -1.88 -27.44 -7.32
CA LEU A 451 -1.22 -26.28 -6.73
C LEU A 451 -2.05 -25.83 -5.53
N GLU A 452 -1.80 -26.46 -4.38
CA GLU A 452 -2.26 -25.95 -3.09
C GLU A 452 -1.47 -24.68 -2.78
N SER A 453 -2.15 -23.53 -2.88
CA SER A 453 -1.64 -22.26 -2.38
C SER A 453 -1.52 -22.35 -0.86
N SER A 454 -0.29 -22.57 -0.40
CA SER A 454 0.12 -22.49 0.99
C SER A 454 -0.04 -21.07 1.52
N ASN A 455 -1.24 -20.69 2.01
CA ASN A 455 -1.41 -19.52 2.88
C ASN A 455 -2.65 -19.57 3.78
N THR A 456 -3.23 -20.74 4.02
CA THR A 456 -4.34 -20.94 4.98
C THR A 456 -3.95 -21.88 6.10
N PHE A 457 -2.78 -21.66 6.70
CA PHE A 457 -2.34 -22.43 7.85
C PHE A 457 -2.07 -21.50 9.04
N TRP A 458 -2.77 -21.77 10.15
CA TRP A 458 -2.74 -21.14 11.48
C TRP A 458 -3.71 -19.98 11.78
N SER A 459 -5.00 -20.32 12.00
CA SER A 459 -5.73 -19.73 13.12
C SER A 459 -6.56 -20.80 13.86
N PRO A 460 -6.13 -21.28 15.04
CA PRO A 460 -6.88 -22.29 15.81
C PRO A 460 -8.26 -21.80 16.28
N LEU A 461 -8.50 -20.48 16.29
CA LEU A 461 -9.78 -19.90 16.73
C LEU A 461 -10.93 -20.12 15.73
N ASN A 462 -10.67 -20.16 14.42
CA ASN A 462 -11.73 -20.25 13.40
C ASN A 462 -12.24 -21.67 13.13
N SER A 463 -11.48 -22.70 13.51
CA SER A 463 -11.95 -24.09 13.50
C SER A 463 -12.74 -24.41 14.77
N TRP A 464 -12.36 -23.81 15.91
CA TRP A 464 -13.04 -24.01 17.19
C TRP A 464 -14.42 -23.36 17.24
N THR A 465 -14.59 -22.16 16.66
CA THR A 465 -15.91 -21.52 16.53
C THR A 465 -16.84 -22.29 15.59
N ARG A 466 -16.33 -22.85 14.49
CA ARG A 466 -17.11 -23.70 13.56
C ARG A 466 -17.50 -25.04 14.14
N ALA A 467 -16.64 -25.69 14.92
CA ALA A 467 -16.97 -26.94 15.61
C ALA A 467 -18.00 -26.71 16.73
N ARG A 468 -17.90 -25.58 17.44
CA ARG A 468 -18.84 -25.21 18.51
C ARG A 468 -20.23 -24.86 17.98
N THR A 469 -20.34 -24.18 16.84
CA THR A 469 -21.67 -23.92 16.23
C THR A 469 -22.32 -25.19 15.69
N ALA A 470 -21.55 -26.14 15.15
CA ALA A 470 -22.08 -27.45 14.73
C ALA A 470 -22.52 -28.32 15.92
N MET A 471 -21.81 -28.27 17.05
CA MET A 471 -22.20 -29.01 18.27
C MET A 471 -23.40 -28.40 18.98
N LEU A 472 -23.61 -27.08 18.90
CA LEU A 472 -24.76 -26.41 19.52
C LEU A 472 -26.03 -26.47 18.67
N SER A 473 -25.93 -26.67 17.35
CA SER A 473 -27.11 -26.88 16.49
C SER A 473 -27.77 -28.25 16.68
N ASP A 474 -27.04 -29.25 17.19
CA ASP A 474 -27.56 -30.60 17.42
C ASP A 474 -28.20 -30.80 18.82
N ILE A 475 -28.18 -29.77 19.69
CA ILE A 475 -28.83 -29.80 21.02
C ILE A 475 -30.21 -29.13 20.98
N GLY A 476 -30.83 -29.07 19.80
CA GLY A 476 -32.22 -28.65 19.62
C GLY A 476 -33.21 -29.69 20.15
N GLY A 477 -33.38 -29.75 21.48
CA GLY A 477 -34.50 -30.45 22.10
C GLY A 477 -35.85 -29.80 21.72
N PRO A 478 -36.96 -30.56 21.70
CA PRO A 478 -38.27 -30.06 21.28
C PRO A 478 -38.75 -28.93 22.18
N SER A 479 -39.17 -27.81 21.57
CA SER A 479 -39.79 -26.67 22.27
C SER A 479 -41.05 -27.12 23.04
N PRO A 480 -41.17 -26.81 24.34
CA PRO A 480 -42.42 -26.99 25.06
C PRO A 480 -43.33 -25.79 24.81
N GLY A 481 -44.61 -26.03 24.56
CA GLY A 481 -45.65 -25.04 24.83
C GLY A 481 -46.50 -24.60 23.64
N ARG A 482 -47.50 -25.42 23.31
CA ARG A 482 -48.87 -24.95 23.01
C ARG A 482 -49.83 -26.06 23.43
N LEU A 483 -50.36 -25.95 24.65
CA LEU A 483 -51.54 -26.71 25.07
C LEU A 483 -52.78 -26.07 24.41
N PRO A 484 -53.70 -26.85 23.83
CA PRO A 484 -54.97 -26.33 23.36
C PRO A 484 -55.89 -26.06 24.55
N VAL A 485 -56.47 -24.87 24.57
CA VAL A 485 -57.60 -24.48 25.42
C VAL A 485 -58.77 -25.39 25.07
N ARG A 486 -59.22 -26.19 26.04
CA ARG A 486 -60.43 -27.01 25.94
C ARG A 486 -61.56 -26.19 26.55
N GLU A 487 -62.49 -25.74 25.71
CA GLU A 487 -63.76 -25.16 26.12
C GLU A 487 -64.55 -26.18 26.95
N VAL A 488 -64.97 -25.76 28.14
CA VAL A 488 -65.97 -26.45 28.95
C VAL A 488 -67.32 -25.90 28.53
N SER A 489 -68.09 -26.71 27.81
CA SER A 489 -69.52 -26.53 27.61
C SER A 489 -70.27 -27.38 28.63
N GLU A 490 -71.28 -26.76 29.21
CA GLU A 490 -72.31 -27.21 30.13
C GLU A 490 -72.84 -28.64 29.88
N ALA A 491 -72.96 -29.43 30.96
CA ALA A 491 -74.11 -30.23 31.37
C ALA A 491 -73.84 -30.90 32.73
#